data_AF-A0A0C2D4V4-F1
#
_entry.id   AF-A0A0C2D4V4-F1
#
_cell.length_a   1.000
_cell.length_b   1.000
_cell.length_c   1.000
_cell.angle_alpha   90.00
_cell.angle_beta   90.00
_cell.angle_gamma   90.00
#
_symmetry.space_group_name_H-M   'P 1'
#
loop_
_entity.id
_entity.type
_entity.pdbx_description
1 polymer ?
#
loop_
_entity_poly.entity_id
_entity_poly.type
_entity_poly.pdbx_seq_one_letter_code
_entity_poly.pdbx_strand_id
1 'polypeptide(L)'
;MGNFDGDNRTDIFWYTPGAAPDWLWLSDSTQVGVTFINYLFAVDGEYHPIVGDFDGDADDDILWYRPAAEIAGGPSWLWYFEGAAVEVRALEVAGDYVPYAEDFDGDGCTDILWYDPVAPDNPSPVWRCVPEERTFSCEDPLPTPKAAYPVGLNARGY
;
A
#
# COMPACT_ATOMS: atom_id res chain seq x y z
N MET A 1 4.64 -0.57 -8.28
CA MET A 1 5.52 -1.67 -8.75
C MET A 1 5.73 -2.55 -7.55
N GLY A 2 5.67 -3.86 -7.74
CA GLY A 2 5.80 -4.87 -6.68
C GLY A 2 5.90 -6.26 -7.32
N ASN A 3 6.13 -7.30 -6.54
CA ASN A 3 6.05 -8.71 -6.93
C ASN A 3 4.62 -9.21 -6.66
N PHE A 4 3.68 -9.01 -7.58
CA PHE A 4 2.25 -9.28 -7.33
C PHE A 4 1.89 -10.76 -7.50
N ASP A 5 2.82 -11.63 -7.94
CA ASP A 5 2.57 -13.05 -8.23
C ASP A 5 3.59 -14.03 -7.63
N GLY A 6 4.43 -13.58 -6.71
CA GLY A 6 5.32 -14.46 -5.93
C GLY A 6 6.53 -14.99 -6.68
N ASP A 7 6.77 -14.53 -7.90
CA ASP A 7 7.81 -15.10 -8.76
C ASP A 7 9.20 -14.46 -8.58
N ASN A 8 9.31 -13.48 -7.67
CA ASN A 8 10.50 -12.66 -7.37
C ASN A 8 10.94 -11.74 -8.53
N ARG A 9 10.06 -11.44 -9.47
CA ARG A 9 10.24 -10.41 -10.50
C ARG A 9 9.38 -9.20 -10.15
N THR A 10 9.79 -8.03 -10.62
CA THR A 10 9.02 -6.80 -10.42
C THR A 10 7.98 -6.65 -11.52
N ASP A 11 6.74 -6.49 -11.09
CA ASP A 11 5.55 -6.24 -11.87
C ASP A 11 5.10 -4.78 -11.79
N ILE A 12 4.14 -4.44 -12.64
CA ILE A 12 3.64 -3.07 -12.77
C ILE A 12 2.12 -3.06 -12.68
N PHE A 13 1.58 -2.38 -11.68
CA PHE A 13 0.19 -1.96 -11.67
C PHE A 13 0.09 -0.53 -12.22
N TRP A 14 -0.63 -0.36 -13.33
CA TRP A 14 -0.93 0.91 -13.96
C TRP A 14 -2.27 1.42 -13.44
N TYR A 15 -2.21 2.50 -12.66
CA TYR A 15 -3.37 3.15 -12.08
C TYR A 15 -3.73 4.44 -12.82
N THR A 16 -4.98 4.54 -13.25
CA THR A 16 -5.59 5.72 -13.85
C THR A 16 -6.71 6.21 -12.94
N PRO A 17 -6.49 7.29 -12.15
CA PRO A 17 -7.52 7.80 -11.24
C PRO A 17 -8.86 8.04 -11.93
N GLY A 18 -9.94 7.60 -11.29
CA GLY A 18 -11.32 7.69 -11.79
C GLY A 18 -11.84 6.39 -12.40
N ALA A 19 -12.77 6.50 -13.35
CA ALA A 19 -13.50 5.35 -13.92
C ALA A 19 -12.81 4.69 -15.13
N ALA A 20 -11.60 5.15 -15.50
CA ALA A 20 -10.85 4.57 -16.59
C ALA A 20 -10.28 3.19 -16.19
N PRO A 21 -10.06 2.26 -17.14
CA PRO A 21 -9.51 0.96 -16.79
C PRO A 21 -8.05 1.03 -16.34
N ASP A 22 -7.72 0.17 -15.38
CA ASP A 22 -6.39 -0.07 -14.85
C ASP A 22 -5.81 -1.38 -15.38
N TRP A 23 -4.50 -1.56 -15.21
CA TRP A 23 -3.83 -2.75 -15.74
C TRP A 23 -2.78 -3.28 -14.77
N LEU A 24 -2.88 -4.57 -14.45
CA LEU A 24 -1.78 -5.31 -13.85
C LEU A 24 -0.95 -5.94 -14.97
N TRP A 25 0.35 -5.66 -15.00
CA TRP A 25 1.31 -6.29 -15.90
C TRP A 25 2.26 -7.15 -15.07
N LEU A 26 2.03 -8.46 -15.11
CA LEU A 26 2.92 -9.45 -14.52
C LEU A 26 4.08 -9.71 -15.48
N SER A 27 5.30 -9.65 -14.97
CA SER A 27 6.54 -9.79 -15.73
C SER A 27 6.81 -11.26 -16.00
N ASP A 28 6.54 -11.71 -17.23
CA ASP A 28 6.99 -13.03 -17.69
C ASP A 28 8.38 -12.96 -18.33
N SER A 29 9.25 -12.12 -17.77
CA SER A 29 10.56 -11.82 -18.35
C SER A 29 11.57 -12.94 -18.12
N THR A 30 12.53 -13.07 -19.03
CA THR A 30 13.68 -13.99 -18.89
C THR A 30 14.98 -13.23 -19.14
N GLN A 31 16.13 -13.88 -18.95
CA GLN A 31 17.43 -13.24 -19.22
C GLN A 31 17.62 -12.80 -20.68
N VAL A 32 16.81 -13.31 -21.61
CA VAL A 32 16.91 -12.99 -23.04
C VAL A 32 15.90 -11.94 -23.50
N GLY A 33 14.97 -11.51 -22.66
CA GLY A 33 13.97 -10.51 -23.03
C GLY A 33 12.99 -10.16 -21.92
N VAL A 34 12.41 -8.96 -22.04
CA VAL A 34 11.38 -8.44 -21.13
C VAL A 34 10.01 -8.62 -21.78
N THR A 35 9.11 -9.31 -21.09
CA THR A 35 7.76 -9.64 -21.55
C THR A 35 6.78 -9.52 -20.39
N PHE A 36 5.52 -9.24 -20.71
CA PHE A 36 4.45 -9.08 -19.72
C PHE A 36 3.19 -9.82 -20.13
N ILE A 37 2.49 -10.34 -19.13
CA ILE A 37 1.09 -10.77 -19.24
C ILE A 37 0.24 -9.70 -18.57
N ASN A 38 -0.78 -9.19 -19.26
CA ASN A 38 -1.61 -8.10 -18.74
C ASN A 38 -3.02 -8.57 -18.34
N TYR A 39 -3.50 -8.04 -17.23
CA TYR A 39 -4.83 -8.26 -16.68
C TYR A 39 -5.53 -6.92 -16.51
N LEU A 40 -6.84 -6.89 -16.78
CA LEU A 40 -7.67 -5.69 -16.69
C LEU A 40 -8.21 -5.54 -15.27
N PHE A 41 -8.04 -4.37 -14.69
CA PHE A 41 -8.56 -3.99 -13.38
C PHE A 41 -9.37 -2.68 -13.47
N ALA A 42 -10.07 -2.34 -12.40
CA ALA A 42 -10.77 -1.07 -12.25
C ALA A 42 -10.80 -0.63 -10.78
N VAL A 43 -10.08 0.43 -10.48
CA VAL A 43 -10.00 1.11 -9.19
C VAL A 43 -10.77 2.42 -9.33
N ASP A 44 -12.08 2.39 -9.08
CA ASP A 44 -12.91 3.59 -9.19
C ASP A 44 -12.63 4.56 -8.03
N GLY A 45 -12.03 5.70 -8.36
CA GLY A 45 -11.76 6.79 -7.43
C GLY A 45 -10.37 7.38 -7.58
N GLU A 46 -10.06 8.31 -6.68
CA GLU A 46 -8.75 8.95 -6.53
C GLU A 46 -8.15 8.48 -5.21
N TYR A 47 -6.97 7.87 -5.29
CA TYR A 47 -6.25 7.24 -4.19
C TYR A 47 -4.75 7.51 -4.32
N HIS A 48 -4.06 7.40 -3.18
CA HIS A 48 -2.61 7.32 -3.11
C HIS A 48 -2.22 5.86 -2.91
N PRO A 49 -1.76 5.15 -3.96
CA PRO A 49 -1.37 3.75 -3.85
C PRO A 49 -0.04 3.61 -3.11
N ILE A 50 0.01 2.69 -2.15
CA ILE A 50 1.21 2.24 -1.47
C ILE A 50 1.33 0.73 -1.68
N VAL A 51 2.52 0.26 -2.04
CA VAL A 51 2.80 -1.15 -2.34
C VAL A 51 3.66 -1.73 -1.22
N GLY A 52 3.37 -2.96 -0.83
CA GLY A 52 4.15 -3.79 0.09
C GLY A 52 3.39 -5.06 0.43
N ASP A 53 4.06 -6.11 0.85
CA ASP A 53 3.47 -7.36 1.35
C ASP A 53 2.73 -7.10 2.67
N PHE A 54 1.40 -6.97 2.68
CA PHE A 54 0.61 -6.54 3.83
C PHE A 54 -0.05 -7.71 4.59
N ASP A 55 0.17 -8.95 4.15
CA ASP A 55 -0.25 -10.15 4.88
C ASP A 55 0.84 -11.20 5.07
N GLY A 56 2.07 -10.94 4.64
CA GLY A 56 3.25 -11.79 4.87
C GLY A 56 3.31 -13.04 3.99
N ASP A 57 2.59 -13.07 2.87
CA ASP A 57 2.57 -14.21 1.96
C ASP A 57 3.67 -14.19 0.88
N ALA A 58 4.51 -13.14 0.89
CA ALA A 58 5.58 -12.82 -0.05
C ALA A 58 5.15 -12.27 -1.41
N ASP A 59 3.85 -12.09 -1.63
CA ASP A 59 3.30 -11.29 -2.73
C ASP A 59 3.13 -9.85 -2.25
N ASP A 60 3.50 -8.88 -3.09
CA ASP A 60 3.26 -7.47 -2.78
C ASP A 60 1.78 -7.14 -2.95
N ASP A 61 1.22 -6.36 -2.04
CA ASP A 61 -0.17 -5.91 -2.05
C ASP A 61 -0.29 -4.42 -2.40
N ILE A 62 -1.52 -3.90 -2.45
CA ILE A 62 -1.76 -2.46 -2.63
C ILE A 62 -2.72 -1.90 -1.59
N LEU A 63 -2.21 -0.96 -0.79
CA LEU A 63 -3.01 -0.02 -0.02
C LEU A 63 -3.42 1.15 -0.91
N TRP A 64 -4.71 1.24 -1.21
CA TRP A 64 -5.35 2.39 -1.84
C TRP A 64 -5.77 3.39 -0.75
N TYR A 65 -4.83 4.22 -0.33
CA TYR A 65 -5.08 5.19 0.72
C TYR A 65 -5.85 6.39 0.20
N ARG A 66 -6.84 6.83 0.98
CA ARG A 66 -7.62 8.05 0.70
C ARG A 66 -7.67 8.94 1.95
N PRO A 67 -7.05 10.13 1.91
CA PRO A 67 -7.18 11.11 2.99
C PRO A 67 -8.64 11.56 3.18
N ALA A 68 -9.06 11.71 4.43
CA ALA A 68 -10.41 12.11 4.81
C ALA A 68 -10.79 13.52 4.32
N ALA A 69 -9.83 14.45 4.23
CA ALA A 69 -10.05 15.81 3.76
C ALA A 69 -10.18 15.94 2.24
N GLU A 70 -9.66 14.99 1.47
CA GLU A 70 -9.69 15.08 0.00
C GLU A 70 -11.08 14.77 -0.55
N ILE A 71 -11.76 13.74 -0.03
CA ILE A 71 -13.10 13.36 -0.48
C ILE A 71 -13.93 12.91 0.73
N ALA A 72 -14.98 13.67 1.05
CA ALA A 72 -15.86 13.38 2.18
C ALA A 72 -16.45 11.96 2.12
N GLY A 73 -15.96 11.05 2.95
CA GLY A 73 -16.63 9.79 3.32
C GLY A 73 -16.37 8.55 2.46
N GLY A 74 -15.28 8.50 1.68
CA GLY A 74 -14.86 7.26 1.00
C GLY A 74 -13.87 6.44 1.86
N PRO A 75 -13.96 5.10 1.91
CA PRO A 75 -12.99 4.27 2.62
C PRO A 75 -11.64 4.22 1.89
N SER A 76 -10.57 3.91 2.62
CA SER A 76 -9.35 3.35 2.03
C SER A 76 -9.56 1.86 1.77
N TRP A 77 -8.78 1.28 0.86
CA TRP A 77 -8.88 -0.15 0.53
C TRP A 77 -7.53 -0.82 0.60
N LEU A 78 -7.53 -2.08 1.01
CA LEU A 78 -6.38 -2.96 0.92
C LEU A 78 -6.71 -4.08 -0.06
N TRP A 79 -5.88 -4.23 -1.08
CA TRP A 79 -6.00 -5.25 -2.11
C TRP A 79 -4.88 -6.26 -1.90
N TYR A 80 -5.26 -7.47 -1.47
CA TYR A 80 -4.34 -8.58 -1.30
C TYR A 80 -4.21 -9.34 -2.62
N PHE A 81 -3.01 -9.48 -3.14
CA PHE A 81 -2.76 -10.13 -4.42
C PHE A 81 -2.37 -11.60 -4.23
N GLU A 82 -2.88 -12.45 -5.12
CA GLU A 82 -2.41 -13.83 -5.30
C GLU A 82 -2.26 -14.03 -6.82
N GLY A 83 -1.18 -13.48 -7.37
CA GLY A 83 -1.02 -13.29 -8.81
C GLY A 83 -2.05 -12.35 -9.42
N ALA A 84 -2.88 -12.87 -10.32
CA ALA A 84 -3.94 -12.06 -10.95
C ALA A 84 -5.25 -12.02 -10.15
N ALA A 85 -5.36 -12.82 -9.08
CA ALA A 85 -6.50 -12.78 -8.17
C ALA A 85 -6.29 -11.69 -7.12
N VAL A 86 -7.39 -11.06 -6.67
CA VAL A 86 -7.35 -10.02 -5.63
C VAL A 86 -8.47 -10.23 -4.63
N GLU A 87 -8.14 -10.22 -3.33
CA GLU A 87 -9.10 -10.00 -2.25
C GLU A 87 -9.11 -8.52 -1.86
N VAL A 88 -10.29 -7.91 -1.77
CA VAL A 88 -10.44 -6.49 -1.44
C VAL A 88 -11.06 -6.34 -0.05
N ARG A 89 -10.38 -5.59 0.83
CA ARG A 89 -10.89 -5.22 2.16
C ARG A 89 -10.96 -3.71 2.34
N ALA A 90 -12.03 -3.25 2.98
CA ALA A 90 -12.14 -1.86 3.40
C ALA A 90 -11.22 -1.62 4.61
N LEU A 91 -10.56 -0.48 4.63
CA LEU A 91 -9.72 -0.03 5.71
C LEU A 91 -10.27 1.28 6.27
N GLU A 92 -10.71 1.24 7.53
CA GLU A 92 -11.18 2.42 8.24
C GLU A 92 -10.02 3.14 8.89
N VAL A 93 -9.58 4.23 8.26
CA VAL A 93 -8.53 5.10 8.77
C VAL A 93 -9.14 6.47 9.05
N ALA A 94 -9.08 6.91 10.30
CA ALA A 94 -9.59 8.21 10.71
C ALA A 94 -8.46 9.24 10.74
N GLY A 95 -8.47 10.18 9.79
CA GLY A 95 -7.53 11.29 9.72
C GLY A 95 -6.82 11.41 8.37
N ASP A 96 -6.07 12.50 8.22
CA ASP A 96 -5.24 12.79 7.06
C ASP A 96 -3.78 12.51 7.43
N TYR A 97 -3.25 11.41 6.93
CA TYR A 97 -1.90 10.95 7.20
C TYR A 97 -1.07 10.92 5.92
N VAL A 98 0.23 10.77 6.10
CA VAL A 98 1.17 10.34 5.08
C VAL A 98 1.62 8.93 5.48
N PRO A 99 1.03 7.87 4.90
CA PRO A 99 1.41 6.51 5.25
C PRO A 99 2.84 6.19 4.78
N TYR A 100 3.59 5.54 5.65
CA TYR A 100 4.88 4.93 5.33
C TYR A 100 4.78 3.44 5.60
N ALA A 101 5.09 2.64 4.57
CA ALA A 101 4.95 1.20 4.61
C ALA A 101 6.31 0.53 4.45
N GLU A 102 6.74 -0.23 5.46
CA GLU A 102 7.99 -1.00 5.51
C GLU A 102 7.88 -2.06 6.63
N ASP A 103 8.73 -3.08 6.58
CA ASP A 103 8.90 -4.02 7.70
C ASP A 103 9.70 -3.35 8.84
N PHE A 104 9.01 -2.88 9.89
CA PHE A 104 9.66 -2.16 10.98
C PHE A 104 10.14 -3.07 12.11
N ASP A 105 9.60 -4.28 12.24
CA ASP A 105 9.92 -5.20 13.32
C ASP A 105 10.69 -6.47 12.90
N GLY A 106 10.87 -6.68 11.60
CA GLY A 106 11.65 -7.74 10.99
C GLY A 106 10.89 -9.06 10.87
N ASP A 107 9.56 -9.05 10.91
CA ASP A 107 8.74 -10.26 10.81
C ASP A 107 8.51 -10.74 9.37
N GLY A 108 8.94 -9.94 8.38
CA GLY A 108 8.83 -10.25 6.96
C GLY A 108 7.54 -9.75 6.32
N CYS A 109 6.66 -9.08 7.06
CA CYS A 109 5.49 -8.40 6.54
C CYS A 109 5.64 -6.86 6.63
N THR A 110 4.88 -6.14 5.81
CA THR A 110 4.93 -4.68 5.72
C THR A 110 4.02 -4.04 6.77
N ASP A 111 4.63 -3.32 7.70
CA ASP A 111 3.93 -2.48 8.67
C ASP A 111 3.57 -1.12 8.08
N ILE A 112 2.66 -0.39 8.71
CA ILE A 112 2.27 0.97 8.30
C ILE A 112 2.43 1.97 9.45
N LEU A 113 3.26 2.98 9.25
CA LEU A 113 3.28 4.19 10.07
C LEU A 113 2.34 5.23 9.46
N TRP A 114 1.28 5.56 10.19
CA TRP A 114 0.35 6.64 9.85
C TRP A 114 0.90 7.98 10.35
N TYR A 115 1.79 8.58 9.58
CA TYR A 115 2.48 9.81 9.99
C TYR A 115 1.61 11.04 9.77
N ASP A 116 1.50 11.89 10.79
CA ASP A 116 0.84 13.20 10.69
C ASP A 116 1.87 14.34 10.84
N PRO A 117 2.27 15.00 9.74
CA PRO A 117 3.23 16.10 9.80
C PRO A 117 2.65 17.42 10.29
N VAL A 118 1.32 17.57 10.36
CA VAL A 118 0.64 18.86 10.48
C VAL A 118 -0.11 19.02 11.80
N ALA A 119 -0.69 17.95 12.35
CA ALA A 119 -1.46 18.01 13.59
C ALA A 119 -0.61 17.57 14.80
N PRO A 120 -0.15 18.52 15.64
CA PRO A 120 0.77 18.22 16.74
C PRO A 120 0.20 17.33 17.84
N ASP A 121 -1.13 17.22 17.90
CA ASP A 121 -1.89 16.50 18.91
C ASP A 121 -2.53 15.21 18.35
N ASN A 122 -2.41 14.97 17.03
CA ASN A 122 -2.87 13.73 16.44
C ASN A 122 -1.76 12.68 16.61
N PRO A 123 -2.00 11.57 17.31
CA PRO A 123 -1.03 10.49 17.39
C PRO A 123 -0.67 9.95 16.00
N SER A 124 0.59 9.54 15.79
CA SER A 124 0.99 8.74 14.62
C SER A 124 1.00 7.26 15.00
N PRO A 125 -0.10 6.51 14.77
CA PRO A 125 -0.16 5.11 15.10
C PRO A 125 0.73 4.29 14.15
N VAL A 126 1.29 3.20 14.68
CA VAL A 126 1.92 2.16 13.87
C VAL A 126 0.97 0.97 13.85
N TRP A 127 0.64 0.52 12.65
CA TRP A 127 -0.11 -0.70 12.42
C TRP A 127 0.90 -1.76 12.03
N ARG A 128 1.12 -2.73 12.92
CA ARG A 128 1.97 -3.86 12.61
C ARG A 128 1.20 -4.93 11.90
N CYS A 129 1.73 -5.42 10.80
CA CYS A 129 1.13 -6.54 10.11
C CYS A 129 1.05 -7.75 11.05
N VAL A 130 0.04 -8.59 10.85
CA VAL A 130 -0.01 -9.92 11.45
C VAL A 130 0.05 -10.92 10.29
N PRO A 131 1.22 -11.57 10.08
CA PRO A 131 1.42 -12.49 8.97
C PRO A 131 0.34 -13.58 8.90
N GLU A 132 -0.05 -13.91 7.68
CA GLU A 132 -1.08 -14.88 7.27
C GLU A 132 -2.51 -14.56 7.76
N GLU A 133 -2.71 -13.48 8.51
CA GLU A 133 -4.02 -13.14 9.10
C GLU A 133 -4.76 -12.02 8.33
N ARG A 134 -4.12 -11.35 7.36
CA ARG A 134 -4.70 -10.22 6.60
C ARG A 134 -5.30 -9.14 7.53
N THR A 135 -4.58 -8.84 8.60
CA THR A 135 -4.99 -7.93 9.66
C THR A 135 -3.78 -7.21 10.24
N PHE A 136 -4.04 -6.13 10.98
CA PHE A 136 -3.03 -5.36 11.67
C PHE A 136 -3.28 -5.34 13.17
N SER A 137 -2.20 -5.41 13.95
CA SER A 137 -2.20 -5.03 15.35
C SER A 137 -1.85 -3.54 15.48
N CYS A 138 -2.50 -2.84 16.41
CA CYS A 138 -2.23 -1.42 16.64
C CYS A 138 -1.21 -1.28 17.78
N GLU A 139 -0.10 -0.61 17.50
CA GLU A 139 0.88 -0.23 18.51
C GLU A 139 0.57 1.14 19.10
N ASP A 140 1.10 1.38 20.30
CA ASP A 140 1.02 2.70 20.92
C ASP A 140 1.65 3.76 20.00
N PRO A 141 0.98 4.91 19.77
CA PRO A 141 1.48 5.91 18.84
C PRO A 141 2.87 6.43 19.18
N LEU A 142 3.70 6.58 18.16
CA LEU A 142 5.07 7.05 18.31
C LEU A 142 5.14 8.58 18.35
N PRO A 143 6.04 9.17 19.16
CA PRO A 143 6.37 10.58 19.04
C PRO A 143 7.19 10.81 17.77
N THR A 144 6.57 11.32 16.72
CA THR A 144 7.21 11.59 15.43
C THR A 144 7.71 13.04 15.34
N PRO A 145 8.85 13.30 14.66
CA PRO A 145 9.36 14.67 14.49
C PRO A 145 8.44 15.48 13.57
N LYS A 146 7.92 16.61 14.08
CA LYS A 146 7.00 17.49 13.33
C LYS A 146 7.72 18.23 12.20
N ALA A 147 7.03 18.44 11.09
CA ALA A 147 7.55 19.14 9.89
C ALA A 147 8.85 18.54 9.33
N ALA A 148 9.12 17.26 9.60
CA ALA A 148 10.19 16.49 8.99
C ALA A 148 9.59 15.28 8.27
N TYR A 149 10.38 14.64 7.41
CA TYR A 149 9.96 13.43 6.71
C TYR A 149 11.11 12.42 6.72
N PRO A 150 10.84 11.12 6.86
CA PRO A 150 11.84 10.10 6.63
C PRO A 150 12.36 10.19 5.18
N VAL A 151 13.67 10.07 5.02
CA VAL A 151 14.35 10.08 3.72
C VAL A 151 14.56 8.64 3.27
N GLY A 152 14.35 8.37 1.98
CA GLY A 152 14.65 7.07 1.37
C GLY A 152 13.43 6.16 1.21
N LEU A 153 12.26 6.57 1.69
CA LEU A 153 11.01 5.87 1.44
C LEU A 153 10.43 6.33 0.10
N ASN A 154 10.06 5.39 -0.77
CA ASN A 154 9.50 5.66 -2.11
C ASN A 154 8.11 6.31 -2.09
N ALA A 155 7.58 6.69 -0.92
CA ALA A 155 6.45 7.58 -0.79
C ALA A 155 6.87 9.01 -1.19
N ARG A 156 6.87 9.30 -2.49
CA ARG A 156 6.77 10.69 -2.92
C ARG A 156 5.45 11.22 -2.37
N GLY A 157 5.55 12.05 -1.34
CA GLY A 157 4.47 12.94 -0.96
C GLY A 157 4.09 13.78 -2.17
N TYR A 158 2.84 13.60 -2.60
CA TYR A 158 2.13 14.31 -3.66
C TYR A 158 2.51 13.95 -5.10
#